data_AF-A0AAW7QR62-F1
#
_entry.id   AF-A0AAW7QR62-F1
#
_cell.length_a   1.000
_cell.length_b   1.000
_cell.length_c   1.000
_cell.angle_alpha   90.00
_cell.angle_beta   90.00
_cell.angle_gamma   90.00
#
_symmetry.space_group_name_H-M   'P 1'
#
loop_
_entity.id
_entity.type
_entity.pdbx_description
1 polymer ?
#
loop_
_entity_poly.entity_id
_entity_poly.type
_entity_poly.pdbx_seq_one_letter_code
_entity_poly.pdbx_strand_id
1 'polypeptide(L)'
;MIKHFQSEIIGCITAFGWACLAGIVIVLLYQAPVRRTFDIGGNDAGVVQGFAEPERFPTSEGSGFDGLVRRVLPTAALRFPQLGTPAAVTMRWLAPTGVPVVVQINDELRVQLVAQGQWEEQTVVLTGGWRKAFDTVVRITSPAADQILLDRIEITVLPPVWPHPAQLLYAGLVGVLCGVLFAGQPRWQPVLTIVGYGIGWLLLYRDSPYPLIYLPPISVAVLGAATLVRYWPIVVTRWPQWATPWLVVCLIGSWVSWLLPAMQAHVTLARPGVENDFRVFATRDTLSTIFQADGFYNLGYPLLLWLVRPFTHDNPFLAARLIALVSGGILIGAGYWLARCLLAPAPSLLAAGFLALSGMVTQYSLLIGSDMPFAALMTLAVAVTLRVNTRTHAALALFGGRWPEQLS
;
A
#
# COMPACT_ATOMS: atom_id res chain seq x y z
N MET A 1 -41.50 15.67 6.90
CA MET A 1 -40.57 15.55 8.04
C MET A 1 -40.54 14.13 8.62
N ILE A 2 -41.67 13.58 9.11
CA ILE A 2 -41.73 12.24 9.76
C ILE A 2 -41.28 11.09 8.83
N LYS A 3 -41.71 11.06 7.56
CA LYS A 3 -41.30 10.00 6.60
C LYS A 3 -39.80 10.03 6.25
N HIS A 4 -39.19 11.22 6.22
CA HIS A 4 -37.77 11.37 5.95
C HIS A 4 -36.94 10.87 7.13
N PHE A 5 -37.34 11.26 8.35
CA PHE A 5 -36.75 10.78 9.60
C PHE A 5 -36.84 9.26 9.77
N GLN A 6 -37.99 8.66 9.43
CA GLN A 6 -38.17 7.20 9.44
C GLN A 6 -37.25 6.47 8.45
N SER A 7 -37.07 7.03 7.25
CA SER A 7 -36.18 6.46 6.23
C SER A 7 -34.72 6.49 6.65
N GLU A 8 -34.28 7.57 7.28
CA GLU A 8 -32.89 7.70 7.78
C GLU A 8 -32.62 6.74 8.93
N ILE A 9 -33.56 6.62 9.88
CA ILE A 9 -33.43 5.70 11.02
C ILE A 9 -33.32 4.25 10.54
N ILE A 10 -34.17 3.83 9.60
CA ILE A 10 -34.12 2.47 9.04
C ILE A 10 -32.78 2.24 8.32
N GLY A 11 -32.27 3.24 7.60
CA GLY A 11 -30.94 3.21 6.99
C GLY A 11 -29.82 3.00 8.01
N CYS A 12 -29.83 3.76 9.10
CA CYS A 12 -28.84 3.63 10.17
C CYS A 12 -28.91 2.27 10.88
N ILE A 13 -30.12 1.77 11.17
CA ILE A 13 -30.30 0.46 11.81
C ILE A 13 -29.79 -0.67 10.90
N THR A 14 -30.10 -0.61 9.60
CA THR A 14 -29.62 -1.63 8.65
C THR A 14 -28.10 -1.59 8.48
N ALA A 15 -27.50 -0.40 8.40
CA ALA A 15 -26.05 -0.25 8.35
C ALA A 15 -25.39 -0.81 9.62
N PHE A 16 -25.95 -0.50 10.80
CA PHE A 16 -25.47 -1.04 12.06
C PHE A 16 -25.59 -2.57 12.13
N GLY A 17 -26.69 -3.14 11.64
CA GLY A 17 -26.86 -4.60 11.56
C GLY A 17 -25.77 -5.28 10.72
N TRP A 18 -25.40 -4.70 9.58
CA TRP A 18 -24.30 -5.22 8.76
C TRP A 18 -22.93 -5.05 9.43
N ALA A 19 -22.71 -3.92 10.12
CA ALA A 19 -21.49 -3.70 10.90
C ALA A 19 -21.34 -4.76 12.01
N CYS A 20 -22.42 -5.04 12.75
CA CYS A 20 -22.43 -6.07 13.79
C CYS A 20 -22.16 -7.46 13.22
N LEU A 21 -22.79 -7.82 12.09
CA LEU A 21 -22.56 -9.12 11.45
C LEU A 21 -21.08 -9.31 11.10
N ALA A 22 -20.46 -8.33 10.44
CA ALA A 22 -19.05 -8.40 10.07
C ALA A 22 -18.13 -8.42 11.30
N GLY A 23 -18.45 -7.64 12.34
CA GLY A 23 -17.76 -7.68 13.63
C GLY A 23 -17.83 -9.07 14.29
N ILE A 24 -19.01 -9.70 14.32
CA ILE A 24 -19.21 -11.04 14.89
C ILE A 24 -18.38 -12.08 14.11
N VAL A 25 -18.38 -12.02 12.78
CA VAL A 25 -17.56 -12.93 11.96
C VAL A 25 -16.09 -12.82 12.35
N ILE A 26 -15.55 -11.59 12.46
CA ILE A 26 -14.16 -11.40 12.88
C ILE A 26 -13.93 -11.88 14.32
N VAL A 27 -14.80 -11.57 15.28
CA VAL A 27 -14.68 -12.06 16.67
C VAL A 27 -14.62 -13.59 16.73
N LEU A 28 -15.45 -14.28 15.95
CA LEU A 28 -15.46 -15.75 15.88
C LEU A 28 -14.16 -16.28 15.27
N LEU A 29 -13.68 -15.68 14.17
CA LEU A 29 -12.43 -16.10 13.53
C LEU A 29 -11.19 -15.83 14.39
N TYR A 30 -11.22 -14.81 15.25
CA TYR A 30 -10.18 -14.57 16.26
C TYR A 30 -10.06 -15.70 17.30
N GLN A 31 -11.09 -16.53 17.48
CA GLN A 31 -11.01 -17.67 18.40
C GLN A 31 -10.22 -18.85 17.81
N ALA A 32 -9.86 -18.81 16.52
CA ALA A 32 -8.94 -19.79 15.95
C ALA A 32 -7.56 -19.63 16.61
N PRO A 33 -7.02 -20.70 17.23
CA PRO A 33 -5.69 -20.67 17.82
C PRO A 33 -4.63 -20.50 16.72
N VAL A 34 -3.58 -19.75 17.03
CA VAL A 34 -2.48 -19.52 16.10
C VAL A 34 -1.17 -19.82 16.81
N ARG A 35 -0.34 -20.64 16.18
CA ARG A 35 1.05 -20.85 16.57
C ARG A 35 1.90 -20.71 15.32
N ARG A 36 2.73 -19.66 15.26
CA ARG A 36 3.59 -19.41 14.10
C ARG A 36 5.00 -19.08 14.54
N THR A 37 5.93 -19.72 13.86
CA THR A 37 7.36 -19.44 13.96
C THR A 37 7.79 -18.68 12.73
N PHE A 38 8.56 -17.62 12.93
CA PHE A 38 9.23 -16.83 11.90
C PHE A 38 10.73 -17.03 12.05
N ASP A 39 11.37 -17.44 10.96
CA ASP A 39 12.81 -17.57 10.84
C ASP A 39 13.41 -16.21 10.46
N ILE A 40 13.85 -15.47 11.48
CA ILE A 40 14.39 -14.11 11.30
C ILE A 40 15.78 -14.17 10.67
N GLY A 41 16.55 -15.21 11.01
CA GLY A 41 17.85 -15.48 10.44
C GLY A 41 17.81 -15.77 8.95
N GLY A 42 16.80 -16.51 8.49
CA GLY A 42 16.64 -16.91 7.10
C GLY A 42 15.71 -16.01 6.27
N ASN A 43 14.74 -16.65 5.62
CA ASN A 43 14.00 -16.10 4.49
C ASN A 43 12.75 -15.29 4.87
N ASP A 44 12.39 -15.18 6.15
CA ASP A 44 11.20 -14.42 6.58
C ASP A 44 11.49 -12.92 6.72
N ALA A 45 12.22 -12.35 5.74
CA ALA A 45 12.53 -10.92 5.69
C ALA A 45 11.28 -10.02 5.64
N GLY A 46 10.11 -10.56 5.25
CA GLY A 46 8.85 -9.82 5.15
C GLY A 46 8.34 -9.24 6.48
N VAL A 47 8.75 -9.80 7.62
CA VAL A 47 8.39 -9.30 8.96
C VAL A 47 9.49 -8.45 9.60
N VAL A 48 10.65 -8.34 8.95
CA VAL A 48 11.88 -7.76 9.50
C VAL A 48 12.10 -6.36 8.91
N GLN A 49 12.26 -5.33 9.75
CA GLN A 49 12.56 -3.97 9.31
C GLN A 49 13.75 -3.40 10.06
N GLY A 50 14.74 -2.86 9.35
CA GLY A 50 15.91 -2.22 9.97
C GLY A 50 16.83 -3.18 10.71
N PHE A 51 16.96 -4.43 10.25
CA PHE A 51 17.97 -5.37 10.73
C PHE A 51 19.12 -5.45 9.72
N ALA A 52 20.26 -5.98 10.16
CA ALA A 52 21.35 -6.32 9.25
C ALA A 52 20.95 -7.46 8.29
N GLU A 53 21.76 -7.66 7.25
CA GLU A 53 21.67 -8.83 6.39
C GLU A 53 21.92 -10.13 7.19
N PRO A 54 21.34 -11.27 6.76
CA PRO A 54 21.62 -12.56 7.35
C PRO A 54 23.12 -12.85 7.40
N GLU A 55 23.59 -13.29 8.55
CA GLU A 55 24.97 -13.77 8.73
C GLU A 55 24.99 -15.19 9.29
N ARG A 56 26.06 -15.92 8.97
CA ARG A 56 26.28 -17.26 9.52
C ARG A 56 26.94 -17.17 10.89
N PHE A 57 26.28 -17.77 11.88
CA PHE A 57 26.79 -17.99 13.21
C PHE A 57 27.31 -19.43 13.34
N PRO A 58 28.47 -19.67 13.98
CA PRO A 58 28.98 -21.01 14.18
C PRO A 58 28.00 -21.85 14.99
N THR A 59 27.61 -23.01 14.48
CA THR A 59 26.71 -23.95 15.18
C THR A 59 27.50 -25.16 15.68
N SER A 60 27.15 -25.65 16.86
CA SER A 60 27.53 -26.98 17.31
C SER A 60 26.57 -28.02 16.73
N GLU A 61 27.08 -29.19 16.37
CA GLU A 61 26.27 -30.31 15.89
C GLU A 61 25.16 -30.65 16.90
N GLY A 62 23.91 -30.77 16.43
CA GLY A 62 22.74 -31.11 17.26
C GLY A 62 21.96 -29.93 17.86
N SER A 63 22.33 -28.67 17.57
CA SER A 63 21.70 -27.47 18.15
C SER A 63 20.31 -27.10 17.58
N GLY A 64 19.81 -27.79 16.55
CA GLY A 64 18.51 -27.52 15.92
C GLY A 64 18.37 -26.10 15.32
N PHE A 65 19.50 -25.43 15.14
CA PHE A 65 19.64 -24.05 14.68
C PHE A 65 20.41 -24.09 13.36
N ASP A 66 19.82 -23.53 12.30
CA ASP A 66 20.37 -23.59 10.93
C ASP A 66 21.59 -22.66 10.74
N GLY A 67 21.98 -21.93 11.78
CA GLY A 67 23.18 -21.11 11.80
C GLY A 67 23.01 -19.74 11.18
N LEU A 68 21.81 -19.34 10.74
CA LEU A 68 21.55 -18.00 10.21
C LEU A 68 20.94 -17.11 11.29
N VAL A 69 21.47 -15.90 11.43
CA VAL A 69 20.98 -14.88 12.38
C VAL A 69 21.00 -13.51 11.74
N ARG A 70 20.26 -12.57 12.34
CA ARG A 70 20.38 -11.15 12.02
C ARG A 70 20.80 -10.34 13.24
N ARG A 71 21.72 -9.40 13.03
CA ARG A 71 22.03 -8.37 14.02
C ARG A 71 20.90 -7.34 14.09
N VAL A 72 20.54 -6.98 15.31
CA VAL A 72 19.62 -5.88 15.59
C VAL A 72 20.33 -4.56 15.30
N LEU A 73 19.70 -3.63 14.59
CA LEU A 73 20.18 -2.25 14.46
C LEU A 73 19.31 -1.29 15.28
N PRO A 74 19.70 -0.03 15.50
CA PRO A 74 18.92 0.91 16.31
C PRO A 74 17.48 1.15 15.84
N THR A 75 17.20 0.91 14.55
CA THR A 75 15.87 1.07 13.93
C THR A 75 15.12 -0.26 13.79
N ALA A 76 15.65 -1.35 14.34
CA ALA A 76 15.10 -2.69 14.19
C ALA A 76 13.70 -2.81 14.79
N ALA A 77 12.78 -3.28 13.95
CA ALA A 77 11.41 -3.57 14.34
C ALA A 77 10.90 -4.79 13.56
N LEU A 78 10.15 -5.62 14.26
CA LEU A 78 9.44 -6.75 13.66
C LEU A 78 7.97 -6.41 13.57
N ARG A 79 7.34 -6.70 12.43
CA ARG A 79 5.95 -6.34 12.18
C ARG A 79 5.15 -7.57 11.81
N PHE A 80 4.13 -7.83 12.61
CA PHE A 80 3.24 -8.97 12.49
C PHE A 80 1.79 -8.50 12.31
N PRO A 81 0.89 -9.36 11.83
CA PRO A 81 -0.56 -9.13 11.91
C PRO A 81 -0.98 -8.79 13.33
N GLN A 82 -2.09 -8.09 13.46
CA GLN A 82 -2.68 -7.88 14.77
C GLN A 82 -3.16 -9.20 15.35
N LEU A 83 -2.60 -9.57 16.50
CA LEU A 83 -2.80 -10.89 17.10
C LEU A 83 -4.09 -11.00 17.91
N GLY A 84 -4.54 -9.87 18.47
CA GLY A 84 -5.56 -9.85 19.52
C GLY A 84 -4.91 -9.99 20.90
N THR A 85 -5.73 -9.94 21.94
CA THR A 85 -5.26 -10.11 23.32
C THR A 85 -6.14 -11.11 24.09
N PRO A 86 -5.55 -11.98 24.93
CA PRO A 86 -4.13 -12.15 25.18
C PRO A 86 -3.40 -12.87 24.02
N ALA A 87 -2.12 -12.57 23.86
CA ALA A 87 -1.20 -13.27 22.94
C ALA A 87 0.20 -13.37 23.57
N ALA A 88 1.05 -14.26 23.08
CA ALA A 88 2.41 -14.41 23.55
C ALA A 88 3.40 -14.35 22.38
N VAL A 89 4.50 -13.63 22.57
CA VAL A 89 5.61 -13.57 21.64
C VAL A 89 6.85 -14.10 22.35
N THR A 90 7.39 -15.20 21.85
CA THR A 90 8.65 -15.80 22.31
C THR A 90 9.74 -15.45 21.30
N MET A 91 10.85 -14.88 21.78
CA MET A 91 12.00 -14.52 20.96
C MET A 91 13.22 -15.30 21.42
N ARG A 92 13.98 -15.84 20.46
CA ARG A 92 15.27 -16.48 20.70
C ARG A 92 16.40 -15.55 20.27
N TRP A 93 17.18 -15.09 21.24
CA TRP A 93 18.18 -14.04 21.05
C TRP A 93 19.47 -14.33 21.81
N LEU A 94 20.55 -13.67 21.42
CA LEU A 94 21.87 -13.77 22.03
C LEU A 94 22.51 -12.39 22.08
N ALA A 95 23.11 -12.02 23.21
CA ALA A 95 23.97 -10.85 23.32
C ALA A 95 25.06 -11.10 24.38
N PRO A 96 26.17 -10.34 24.37
CA PRO A 96 27.22 -10.44 25.38
C PRO A 96 26.70 -10.22 26.80
N THR A 97 27.29 -10.89 27.78
CA THR A 97 26.88 -10.81 29.18
C THR A 97 26.87 -9.37 29.68
N GLY A 98 25.78 -8.97 30.33
CA GLY A 98 25.60 -7.63 30.89
C GLY A 98 25.04 -6.58 29.93
N VAL A 99 24.83 -6.91 28.65
CA VAL A 99 24.18 -5.99 27.70
C VAL A 99 22.70 -5.84 28.07
N PRO A 100 22.21 -4.61 28.32
CA PRO A 100 20.79 -4.37 28.59
C PRO A 100 20.02 -4.42 27.27
N VAL A 101 18.96 -5.21 27.23
CA VAL A 101 18.06 -5.34 26.09
C VAL A 101 16.67 -4.92 26.51
N VAL A 102 16.10 -3.99 25.76
CA VAL A 102 14.77 -3.46 26.01
C VAL A 102 13.85 -3.87 24.88
N VAL A 103 12.84 -4.66 25.21
CA VAL A 103 11.83 -5.12 24.26
C VAL A 103 10.52 -4.40 24.54
N GLN A 104 10.00 -3.76 23.49
CA GLN A 104 8.75 -3.04 23.51
C GLN A 104 7.83 -3.62 22.46
N ILE A 105 6.66 -4.11 22.88
CA ILE A 105 5.63 -4.55 21.95
C ILE A 105 4.54 -3.47 21.90
N ASN A 106 4.25 -2.98 20.70
CA ASN A 106 3.33 -1.88 20.47
C ASN A 106 3.66 -0.67 21.37
N ASP A 107 2.65 -0.16 22.08
CA ASP A 107 2.78 0.95 23.02
C ASP A 107 2.69 0.45 24.49
N GLU A 108 2.98 -0.83 24.73
CA GLU A 108 3.00 -1.42 26.08
C GLU A 108 4.26 -1.07 26.88
N LEU A 109 4.25 -1.43 28.16
CA LEU A 109 5.38 -1.24 29.06
C LEU A 109 6.61 -1.98 28.54
N ARG A 110 7.76 -1.31 28.60
CA ARG A 110 9.03 -1.87 28.14
C ARG A 110 9.50 -2.96 29.08
N VAL A 111 9.80 -4.14 28.53
CA VAL A 111 10.45 -5.21 29.27
C VAL A 111 11.95 -5.00 29.19
N GLN A 112 12.60 -4.87 30.34
CA GLN A 112 14.06 -4.77 30.43
C GLN A 112 14.64 -6.13 30.77
N LEU A 113 15.60 -6.57 29.97
CA LEU A 113 16.31 -7.82 30.09
C LEU A 113 17.81 -7.52 30.19
N VAL A 114 18.55 -8.40 30.84
CA VAL A 114 20.02 -8.32 30.91
C VAL A 114 20.56 -9.63 30.39
N ALA A 115 21.34 -9.57 29.33
CA ALA A 115 21.88 -10.75 28.67
C ALA A 115 22.87 -11.51 29.57
N GLN A 116 22.82 -12.84 29.50
CA GLN A 116 23.69 -13.74 30.25
C GLN A 116 24.90 -14.21 29.42
N GLY A 117 24.95 -13.90 28.13
CA GLY A 117 26.02 -14.35 27.22
C GLY A 117 25.77 -15.71 26.57
N GLN A 118 24.54 -16.22 26.65
CA GLN A 118 24.11 -17.47 26.02
C GLN A 118 22.82 -17.24 25.22
N TRP A 119 22.42 -18.22 24.42
CA TRP A 119 21.13 -18.18 23.72
C TRP A 119 20.00 -18.22 24.74
N GLU A 120 19.13 -17.23 24.67
CA GLU A 120 18.01 -17.05 25.59
C GLU A 120 16.69 -17.08 24.82
N GLU A 121 15.68 -17.75 25.38
CA GLU A 121 14.31 -17.65 24.93
C GLU A 121 13.51 -16.83 25.94
N GLN A 122 12.98 -15.70 25.50
CA GLN A 122 12.17 -14.83 26.33
C GLN A 122 10.76 -14.75 25.77
N THR A 123 9.78 -15.10 26.59
CA THR A 123 8.36 -14.90 26.29
C THR A 123 7.87 -13.60 26.90
N VAL A 124 7.15 -12.82 26.09
CA VAL A 124 6.45 -11.61 26.49
C VAL A 124 4.97 -11.79 26.17
N VAL A 125 4.11 -11.60 27.19
CA VAL A 125 2.66 -11.73 27.05
C VAL A 125 2.06 -10.36 26.73
N LEU A 126 1.34 -10.30 25.63
CA LEU A 126 0.53 -9.18 25.17
C LEU A 126 -0.80 -9.18 25.90
N THR A 127 -1.05 -8.12 26.66
CA THR A 127 -2.32 -7.93 27.39
C THR A 127 -2.99 -6.58 27.09
N GLY A 128 -2.32 -5.71 26.33
CA GLY A 128 -2.73 -4.35 26.04
C GLY A 128 -2.42 -3.90 24.61
N GLY A 129 -1.96 -2.65 24.44
CA GLY A 129 -1.58 -2.12 23.13
C GLY A 129 -2.75 -1.85 22.17
N TRP A 130 -3.97 -1.64 22.70
CA TRP A 130 -5.23 -1.55 21.95
C TRP A 130 -5.31 -0.47 20.85
N ARG A 131 -4.37 0.48 20.82
CA ARG A 131 -4.36 1.62 19.89
C ARG A 131 -3.86 1.28 18.49
N LYS A 132 -3.18 0.16 18.30
CA LYS A 132 -2.65 -0.23 16.99
C LYS A 132 -3.75 -0.69 16.05
N ALA A 133 -3.70 -0.19 14.81
CA ALA A 133 -4.78 -0.34 13.85
C ALA A 133 -4.79 -1.73 13.18
N PHE A 134 -3.63 -2.21 12.73
CA PHE A 134 -3.55 -3.39 11.86
C PHE A 134 -2.26 -4.21 12.02
N ASP A 135 -1.34 -3.84 12.90
CA ASP A 135 -0.11 -4.57 13.14
C ASP A 135 0.24 -4.68 14.63
N THR A 136 1.02 -5.70 14.95
CA THR A 136 1.80 -5.80 16.18
C THR A 136 3.26 -5.51 15.84
N VAL A 137 3.86 -4.55 16.52
CA VAL A 137 5.26 -4.15 16.31
C VAL A 137 6.09 -4.52 17.52
N VAL A 138 7.11 -5.35 17.34
CA VAL A 138 8.09 -5.69 18.38
C VAL A 138 9.37 -4.91 18.08
N ARG A 139 9.72 -3.97 18.96
CA ARG A 139 10.94 -3.18 18.89
C ARG A 139 11.94 -3.70 19.90
N ILE A 140 13.17 -3.92 19.45
CA ILE A 140 14.29 -4.35 20.28
C ILE A 140 15.29 -3.21 20.29
N THR A 141 15.60 -2.68 21.47
CA THR A 141 16.50 -1.53 21.63
C THR A 141 17.55 -1.81 22.69
N SER A 142 18.77 -1.35 22.43
CA SER A 142 19.90 -1.44 23.35
C SER A 142 20.95 -0.39 22.99
N PRO A 143 21.74 0.10 23.96
CA PRO A 143 22.92 0.93 23.68
C PRO A 143 23.94 0.23 22.77
N ALA A 144 23.97 -1.11 22.77
CA ALA A 144 24.86 -1.95 21.96
C ALA A 144 24.02 -2.89 21.06
N ALA A 145 23.05 -2.33 20.34
CA ALA A 145 22.09 -3.10 19.54
C ALA A 145 22.75 -4.03 18.52
N ASP A 146 23.86 -3.59 17.92
CA ASP A 146 24.65 -4.33 16.92
C ASP A 146 25.29 -5.63 17.46
N GLN A 147 25.35 -5.78 18.78
CA GLN A 147 25.83 -6.98 19.46
C GLN A 147 24.70 -7.99 19.76
N ILE A 148 23.44 -7.63 19.49
CA ILE A 148 22.30 -8.52 19.69
C ILE A 148 22.03 -9.28 18.41
N LEU A 149 22.01 -10.60 18.53
CA LEU A 149 21.66 -11.55 17.48
C LEU A 149 20.27 -12.09 17.73
N LEU A 150 19.47 -12.11 16.67
CA LEU A 150 18.12 -12.68 16.68
C LEU A 150 18.06 -13.84 15.67
N ASP A 151 17.57 -14.98 16.15
CA ASP A 151 17.40 -16.21 15.36
C ASP A 151 15.93 -16.35 14.93
N ARG A 152 15.05 -16.46 15.93
CA ARG A 152 13.68 -16.93 15.73
C ARG A 152 12.70 -16.17 16.60
N ILE A 153 11.49 -15.99 16.06
CA ILE A 153 10.34 -15.52 16.83
C ILE A 153 9.19 -16.49 16.67
N GLU A 154 8.57 -16.81 17.79
CA GLU A 154 7.36 -17.62 17.85
C GLU A 154 6.21 -16.79 18.42
N ILE A 155 5.09 -16.81 17.73
CA ILE A 155 3.85 -16.17 18.14
C ILE A 155 2.87 -17.25 18.51
N THR A 156 2.30 -17.14 19.70
CA THR A 156 1.27 -18.05 20.20
C THR A 156 0.04 -17.27 20.65
N VAL A 157 -1.13 -17.65 20.13
CA VAL A 157 -2.43 -17.05 20.43
C VAL A 157 -3.40 -18.18 20.75
N LEU A 158 -3.92 -18.20 21.96
CA LEU A 158 -4.84 -19.22 22.46
C LEU A 158 -6.15 -18.57 22.94
N PRO A 159 -7.33 -19.09 22.53
CA PRO A 159 -8.62 -18.56 22.96
C PRO A 159 -8.81 -18.64 24.48
N PRO A 160 -9.59 -17.74 25.10
CA PRO A 160 -10.39 -16.68 24.47
C PRO A 160 -9.55 -15.46 24.07
N VAL A 161 -9.73 -14.96 22.86
CA VAL A 161 -8.95 -13.82 22.32
C VAL A 161 -9.88 -12.70 21.88
N TRP A 162 -9.59 -11.48 22.31
CA TRP A 162 -10.31 -10.29 21.92
C TRP A 162 -9.63 -9.60 20.74
N PRO A 163 -10.36 -9.32 19.64
CA PRO A 163 -9.85 -8.47 18.57
C PRO A 163 -9.57 -7.05 19.08
N HIS A 164 -8.58 -6.38 18.48
CA HIS A 164 -8.39 -4.95 18.73
C HIS A 164 -9.59 -4.13 18.22
N PRO A 165 -9.90 -2.95 18.82
CA PRO A 165 -11.08 -2.19 18.48
C PRO A 165 -11.00 -1.66 17.04
N ALA A 166 -9.79 -1.38 16.55
CA ALA A 166 -9.56 -0.99 15.16
C ALA A 166 -9.89 -2.12 14.16
N GLN A 167 -9.65 -3.38 14.52
CA GLN A 167 -10.01 -4.52 13.68
C GLN A 167 -11.53 -4.67 13.60
N LEU A 168 -12.23 -4.46 14.73
CA LEU A 168 -13.69 -4.40 14.74
C LEU A 168 -14.24 -3.20 13.95
N LEU A 169 -13.56 -2.06 14.00
CA LEU A 169 -13.93 -0.89 13.20
C LEU A 169 -13.79 -1.16 11.70
N TYR A 170 -12.67 -1.73 11.25
CA TYR A 170 -12.49 -2.11 9.84
C TYR A 170 -13.52 -3.15 9.40
N ALA A 171 -13.78 -4.16 10.22
CA ALA A 171 -14.83 -5.15 9.95
C ALA A 171 -16.21 -4.49 9.86
N GLY A 172 -16.53 -3.60 10.79
CA GLY A 172 -17.77 -2.83 10.79
C GLY A 172 -17.93 -1.99 9.53
N LEU A 173 -16.87 -1.29 9.11
CA LEU A 173 -16.84 -0.52 7.86
C LEU A 173 -17.03 -1.42 6.63
N VAL A 174 -16.39 -2.58 6.58
CA VAL A 174 -16.62 -3.60 5.53
C VAL A 174 -18.10 -3.98 5.51
N GLY A 175 -18.70 -4.29 6.66
CA GLY A 175 -20.12 -4.61 6.78
C GLY A 175 -21.03 -3.50 6.24
N VAL A 176 -20.83 -2.26 6.69
CA VAL A 176 -21.59 -1.10 6.20
C VAL A 176 -21.44 -0.93 4.70
N LEU A 177 -20.22 -0.96 4.18
CA LEU A 177 -19.95 -0.79 2.75
C LEU A 177 -20.54 -1.92 1.91
N CYS A 178 -20.51 -3.18 2.37
CA CYS A 178 -21.22 -4.27 1.71
C CYS A 178 -22.74 -4.03 1.71
N GLY A 179 -23.31 -3.60 2.85
CA GLY A 179 -24.74 -3.28 2.94
C GLY A 179 -25.18 -2.20 1.96
N VAL A 180 -24.37 -1.13 1.83
CA VAL A 180 -24.62 -0.04 0.87
C VAL A 180 -24.38 -0.52 -0.56
N LEU A 181 -23.26 -1.17 -0.83
CA LEU A 181 -22.87 -1.66 -2.15
C LEU A 181 -23.89 -2.64 -2.72
N PHE A 182 -24.54 -3.46 -1.89
CA PHE A 182 -25.55 -4.42 -2.30
C PHE A 182 -26.98 -3.99 -1.94
N ALA A 183 -27.23 -2.70 -1.69
CA ALA A 183 -28.58 -2.22 -1.40
C ALA A 183 -29.54 -2.54 -2.57
N GLY A 184 -30.72 -3.08 -2.23
CA GLY A 184 -31.73 -3.54 -3.19
C GLY A 184 -31.45 -4.91 -3.82
N GLN A 185 -30.34 -5.56 -3.49
CA GLN A 185 -30.01 -6.91 -3.94
C GLN A 185 -30.43 -7.97 -2.89
N PRO A 186 -30.48 -9.26 -3.24
CA PRO A 186 -30.75 -10.34 -2.30
C PRO A 186 -29.78 -10.34 -1.12
N ARG A 187 -30.29 -10.55 0.10
CA ARG A 187 -29.50 -10.46 1.35
C ARG A 187 -28.33 -11.45 1.44
N TRP A 188 -28.33 -12.53 0.65
CA TRP A 188 -27.22 -13.49 0.65
C TRP A 188 -25.94 -12.92 0.02
N GLN A 189 -26.01 -11.93 -0.88
CA GLN A 189 -24.83 -11.32 -1.53
C GLN A 189 -23.93 -10.56 -0.55
N PRO A 190 -24.43 -9.61 0.27
CA PRO A 190 -23.60 -8.95 1.28
C PRO A 190 -23.11 -9.94 2.35
N VAL A 191 -23.93 -10.94 2.74
CA VAL A 191 -23.50 -12.00 3.67
C VAL A 191 -22.32 -12.78 3.10
N LEU A 192 -22.42 -13.26 1.86
CA LEU A 192 -21.36 -13.99 1.19
C LEU A 192 -20.08 -13.16 1.08
N THR A 193 -20.21 -11.86 0.79
CA THR A 193 -19.05 -10.94 0.72
C THR A 193 -18.39 -10.75 2.07
N ILE A 194 -19.17 -10.58 3.16
CA ILE A 194 -18.65 -10.46 4.53
C ILE A 194 -17.96 -11.75 4.97
N VAL A 195 -18.56 -12.91 4.68
CA VAL A 195 -17.97 -14.22 4.98
C VAL A 195 -16.69 -14.43 4.17
N GLY A 196 -16.71 -14.12 2.87
CA GLY A 196 -15.53 -14.18 2.00
C GLY A 196 -14.40 -13.28 2.48
N TYR A 197 -14.71 -12.05 2.94
CA TYR A 197 -13.76 -11.18 3.61
C TYR A 197 -13.18 -11.82 4.88
N GLY A 198 -14.02 -12.40 5.74
CA GLY A 198 -13.58 -13.09 6.95
C GLY A 198 -12.61 -14.25 6.65
N ILE A 199 -12.95 -15.08 5.67
CA ILE A 199 -12.09 -16.19 5.21
C ILE A 199 -10.77 -15.63 4.67
N GLY A 200 -10.81 -14.61 3.80
CA GLY A 200 -9.62 -13.95 3.29
C GLY A 200 -8.76 -13.34 4.40
N TRP A 201 -9.39 -12.75 5.42
CA TRP A 201 -8.71 -12.23 6.60
C TRP A 201 -8.04 -13.34 7.41
N LEU A 202 -8.70 -14.48 7.61
CA LEU A 202 -8.09 -15.62 8.29
C LEU A 202 -6.87 -16.12 7.51
N LEU A 203 -7.01 -16.38 6.21
CA LEU A 203 -5.98 -17.05 5.41
C LEU A 203 -4.82 -16.14 4.99
N LEU A 204 -5.10 -14.88 4.62
CA LEU A 204 -4.10 -13.98 4.04
C LEU A 204 -3.51 -12.98 5.05
N TYR A 205 -4.20 -12.74 6.16
CA TYR A 205 -3.76 -11.80 7.20
C TYR A 205 -3.36 -12.52 8.49
N ARG A 206 -4.25 -13.29 9.11
CA ARG A 206 -3.98 -13.91 10.42
C ARG A 206 -3.04 -15.12 10.31
N ASP A 207 -3.33 -16.02 9.37
CA ASP A 207 -2.71 -17.34 9.25
C ASP A 207 -1.81 -17.46 7.99
N SER A 208 -1.41 -16.36 7.37
CA SER A 208 -0.44 -16.40 6.26
C SER A 208 1.02 -16.36 6.74
N PRO A 209 1.92 -17.20 6.22
CA PRO A 209 3.37 -17.07 6.46
C PRO A 209 3.92 -15.72 5.97
N TYR A 210 3.30 -15.14 4.93
CA TYR A 210 3.59 -13.80 4.43
C TYR A 210 2.33 -12.94 4.56
N PRO A 211 2.07 -12.40 5.76
CA PRO A 211 0.80 -11.75 6.02
C PRO A 211 0.66 -10.44 5.26
N LEU A 212 -0.51 -10.25 4.66
CA LEU A 212 -0.90 -8.99 4.06
C LEU A 212 -1.34 -8.01 5.16
N ILE A 213 -0.40 -7.44 5.90
CA ILE A 213 -0.63 -6.58 7.08
C ILE A 213 -1.63 -5.44 6.81
N TYR A 214 -1.72 -4.96 5.57
CA TYR A 214 -2.63 -3.90 5.16
C TYR A 214 -3.98 -4.39 4.61
N LEU A 215 -4.29 -5.69 4.68
CA LEU A 215 -5.54 -6.26 4.17
C LEU A 215 -6.80 -5.60 4.75
N PRO A 216 -6.92 -5.35 6.08
CA PRO A 216 -8.12 -4.69 6.61
C PRO A 216 -8.37 -3.29 6.02
N PRO A 217 -7.42 -2.33 6.04
CA PRO A 217 -7.66 -1.02 5.43
C PRO A 217 -7.79 -1.09 3.90
N ILE A 218 -7.06 -1.97 3.20
CA ILE A 218 -7.21 -2.14 1.74
C ILE A 218 -8.61 -2.64 1.39
N SER A 219 -9.17 -3.58 2.15
CA SER A 219 -10.52 -4.10 1.92
C SER A 219 -11.57 -3.00 2.04
N VAL A 220 -11.46 -2.13 3.06
CA VAL A 220 -12.32 -0.96 3.21
C VAL A 220 -12.15 0.00 2.03
N ALA A 221 -10.92 0.28 1.59
CA ALA A 221 -10.64 1.16 0.47
C ALA A 221 -11.23 0.62 -0.85
N VAL A 222 -11.07 -0.68 -1.12
CA VAL A 222 -11.61 -1.34 -2.32
C VAL A 222 -13.14 -1.33 -2.32
N LEU A 223 -13.78 -1.69 -1.21
CA LEU A 223 -15.24 -1.63 -1.10
C LEU A 223 -15.76 -0.19 -1.16
N GLY A 224 -15.04 0.76 -0.58
CA GLY A 224 -15.33 2.18 -0.67
C GLY A 224 -15.26 2.69 -2.10
N ALA A 225 -14.22 2.31 -2.84
CA ALA A 225 -14.07 2.63 -4.26
C ALA A 225 -15.17 2.00 -5.12
N ALA A 226 -15.51 0.72 -4.89
CA ALA A 226 -16.60 0.05 -5.60
C ALA A 226 -17.95 0.73 -5.32
N THR A 227 -18.19 1.11 -4.07
CA THR A 227 -19.39 1.86 -3.65
C THR A 227 -19.42 3.22 -4.34
N LEU A 228 -18.30 3.95 -4.32
CA LEU A 228 -18.17 5.23 -5.01
C LEU A 228 -18.50 5.08 -6.49
N VAL A 229 -17.88 4.12 -7.21
CA VAL A 229 -18.14 3.86 -8.63
C VAL A 229 -19.62 3.59 -8.90
N ARG A 230 -20.26 2.74 -8.09
CA ARG A 230 -21.68 2.38 -8.23
C ARG A 230 -22.59 3.59 -8.06
N TYR A 231 -22.33 4.43 -7.06
CA TYR A 231 -23.20 5.57 -6.71
C TYR A 231 -22.76 6.90 -7.34
N TRP A 232 -21.61 6.94 -8.02
CA TRP A 232 -21.07 8.13 -8.66
C TRP A 232 -22.04 8.82 -9.64
N PRO A 233 -22.80 8.09 -10.51
CA PRO A 233 -23.79 8.72 -11.38
C PRO A 233 -24.87 9.48 -10.59
N ILE A 234 -25.31 8.92 -9.46
CA ILE A 234 -26.32 9.56 -8.59
C ILE A 234 -25.73 10.80 -7.92
N VAL A 235 -24.47 10.74 -7.48
CA VAL A 235 -23.79 11.89 -6.87
C VAL A 235 -23.68 13.04 -7.88
N VAL A 236 -23.25 12.76 -9.11
CA VAL A 236 -23.05 13.81 -10.12
C VAL A 236 -24.38 14.38 -10.64
N THR A 237 -25.42 13.56 -10.77
CA THR A 237 -26.76 14.08 -11.15
C THR A 237 -27.32 15.01 -10.09
N ARG A 238 -27.13 14.70 -8.80
CA ARG A 238 -27.56 15.57 -7.71
C ARG A 238 -26.68 16.80 -7.61
N TRP A 239 -25.36 16.63 -7.69
CA TRP A 239 -24.37 17.69 -7.49
C TRP A 239 -23.37 17.74 -8.66
N PRO A 240 -23.74 18.39 -9.79
CA PRO A 240 -22.93 18.40 -11.02
C PRO A 240 -21.52 19.00 -10.87
N GLN A 241 -21.33 19.87 -9.88
CA GLN A 241 -20.03 20.47 -9.55
C GLN A 241 -18.92 19.43 -9.30
N TRP A 242 -19.29 18.21 -8.88
CA TRP A 242 -18.36 17.11 -8.63
C TRP A 242 -17.84 16.40 -9.90
N ALA A 243 -18.28 16.80 -11.09
CA ALA A 243 -17.76 16.31 -12.38
C ALA A 243 -17.09 17.42 -13.20
N THR A 244 -16.60 18.47 -12.55
CA THR A 244 -15.93 19.58 -13.22
C THR A 244 -14.46 19.27 -13.54
N PRO A 245 -13.92 19.73 -14.67
CA PRO A 245 -12.51 19.52 -15.02
C PRO A 245 -11.52 20.08 -14.01
N TRP A 246 -11.89 21.13 -13.25
CA TRP A 246 -11.05 21.72 -12.22
C TRP A 246 -10.69 20.73 -11.11
N LEU A 247 -11.55 19.74 -10.83
CA LEU A 247 -11.24 18.70 -9.85
C LEU A 247 -10.06 17.82 -10.28
N VAL A 248 -9.81 17.67 -11.58
CA VAL A 248 -8.62 16.96 -12.08
C VAL A 248 -7.37 17.77 -11.79
N VAL A 249 -7.43 19.10 -11.95
CA VAL A 249 -6.31 19.98 -11.60
C VAL A 249 -6.04 19.93 -10.10
N CYS A 250 -7.09 19.99 -9.27
CA CYS A 250 -6.96 19.83 -7.82
C CYS A 250 -6.42 18.43 -7.44
N LEU A 251 -6.86 17.37 -8.13
CA LEU A 251 -6.36 16.01 -7.93
C LEU A 251 -4.87 15.92 -8.24
N ILE A 252 -4.43 16.42 -9.40
CA ILE A 252 -3.01 16.47 -9.79
C ILE A 252 -2.21 17.28 -8.78
N GLY A 253 -2.68 18.47 -8.40
CA GLY A 253 -2.02 19.31 -7.40
C GLY A 253 -1.87 18.61 -6.06
N SER A 254 -2.94 17.97 -5.57
CA SER A 254 -2.92 17.22 -4.31
C SER A 254 -1.99 16.00 -4.38
N TRP A 255 -2.00 15.29 -5.51
CA TRP A 255 -1.14 14.13 -5.75
C TRP A 255 0.34 14.53 -5.81
N VAL A 256 0.68 15.63 -6.50
CA VAL A 256 2.02 16.20 -6.53
C VAL A 256 2.46 16.61 -5.12
N SER A 257 1.63 17.36 -4.40
CA SER A 257 1.92 17.77 -3.02
C SER A 257 2.14 16.58 -2.09
N TRP A 258 1.40 15.49 -2.29
CA TRP A 258 1.55 14.26 -1.50
C TRP A 258 2.85 13.51 -1.81
N LEU A 259 3.33 13.54 -3.06
CA LEU A 259 4.56 12.84 -3.44
C LEU A 259 5.84 13.62 -3.14
N LEU A 260 5.79 14.94 -3.05
CA LEU A 260 6.98 15.76 -2.78
C LEU A 260 7.79 15.29 -1.55
N PRO A 261 7.18 15.00 -0.38
CA PRO A 261 7.91 14.46 0.76
C PRO A 261 8.54 13.09 0.49
N ALA A 262 7.83 12.20 -0.21
CA ALA A 262 8.35 10.86 -0.55
C ALA A 262 9.54 10.95 -1.50
N MET A 263 9.51 11.88 -2.45
CA MET A 263 10.64 12.15 -3.33
C MET A 263 11.86 12.64 -2.55
N GLN A 264 11.70 13.44 -1.49
CA GLN A 264 12.83 13.90 -0.69
C GLN A 264 13.61 12.74 -0.06
N ALA A 265 12.95 11.64 0.27
CA ALA A 265 13.59 10.42 0.77
C ALA A 265 14.35 9.64 -0.33
N HIS A 266 14.07 9.91 -1.60
CA HIS A 266 14.76 9.28 -2.72
C HIS A 266 16.09 10.03 -3.02
N VAL A 267 17.17 9.54 -2.42
CA VAL A 267 18.51 10.15 -2.45
C VAL A 267 19.56 9.34 -3.23
N THR A 268 19.25 8.09 -3.57
CA THR A 268 20.16 7.15 -4.24
C THR A 268 19.36 6.26 -5.19
N LEU A 269 20.00 5.80 -6.26
CA LEU A 269 19.38 4.90 -7.24
C LEU A 269 18.89 3.61 -6.59
N ALA A 270 17.64 3.24 -6.86
CA ALA A 270 17.09 1.93 -6.58
C ALA A 270 17.76 0.88 -7.47
N ARG A 271 18.61 0.02 -6.86
CA ARG A 271 19.34 -1.05 -7.56
C ARG A 271 19.11 -2.41 -6.88
N PRO A 272 18.86 -3.49 -7.65
CA PRO A 272 18.63 -3.50 -9.11
C PRO A 272 17.25 -2.91 -9.47
N GLY A 273 17.13 -2.23 -10.61
CA GLY A 273 15.86 -1.59 -11.01
C GLY A 273 15.94 -0.78 -12.30
N VAL A 274 14.82 -0.14 -12.64
CA VAL A 274 14.62 0.69 -13.85
C VAL A 274 15.53 1.93 -13.93
N GLU A 275 16.28 2.22 -12.88
CA GLU A 275 17.19 3.37 -12.78
C GLU A 275 18.64 3.02 -13.10
N ASN A 276 18.94 1.77 -13.43
CA ASN A 276 20.31 1.32 -13.67
C ASN A 276 20.97 2.11 -14.81
N ASP A 277 20.19 2.41 -15.85
CA ASP A 277 20.65 3.11 -17.06
C ASP A 277 20.70 4.63 -16.89
N PHE A 278 20.18 5.17 -15.78
CA PHE A 278 20.13 6.61 -15.52
C PHE A 278 21.50 7.27 -15.67
N ARG A 279 22.57 6.59 -15.21
CA ARG A 279 23.94 7.09 -15.30
C ARG A 279 24.34 7.39 -16.75
N VAL A 280 23.93 6.55 -17.70
CA VAL A 280 24.26 6.70 -19.13
C VAL A 280 23.60 7.97 -19.70
N PHE A 281 22.39 8.30 -19.26
CA PHE A 281 21.69 9.51 -19.70
C PHE A 281 22.23 10.76 -19.03
N ALA A 282 22.52 10.70 -17.73
CA ALA A 282 22.98 11.84 -16.95
C ALA A 282 24.34 12.39 -17.41
N THR A 283 25.18 11.56 -18.02
CA THR A 283 26.52 11.93 -18.51
C THR A 283 26.51 12.56 -19.91
N ARG A 284 25.38 12.59 -20.61
CA ARG A 284 25.27 13.22 -21.93
C ARG A 284 25.05 14.73 -21.76
N ASP A 285 26.13 15.50 -21.89
CA ASP A 285 26.17 16.94 -21.60
C ASP A 285 26.30 17.83 -22.83
N THR A 286 26.57 17.25 -24.00
CA THR A 286 26.71 17.94 -25.28
C THR A 286 25.59 17.56 -26.25
N LEU A 287 25.19 18.47 -27.14
CA LEU A 287 24.14 18.18 -28.13
C LEU A 287 24.46 16.95 -28.99
N SER A 288 25.74 16.73 -29.34
CA SER A 288 26.18 15.55 -30.07
C SER A 288 25.93 14.25 -29.31
N THR A 289 26.26 14.21 -28.01
CA THR A 289 26.06 13.02 -27.16
C THR A 289 24.58 12.81 -26.79
N ILE A 290 23.80 13.89 -26.69
CA ILE A 290 22.35 13.82 -26.46
C ILE A 290 21.64 13.14 -27.63
N PHE A 291 21.94 13.56 -28.86
CA PHE A 291 21.34 12.99 -30.08
C PHE A 291 22.06 11.74 -30.61
N GLN A 292 23.06 11.25 -29.90
CA GLN A 292 23.73 10.00 -30.24
C GLN A 292 22.76 8.83 -30.02
N ALA A 293 22.41 8.16 -31.12
CA ALA A 293 21.66 6.93 -31.10
C ALA A 293 22.57 5.80 -30.61
N ASP A 294 22.29 5.32 -29.41
CA ASP A 294 22.80 4.03 -28.94
C ASP A 294 21.64 3.06 -29.13
N GLY A 295 21.84 1.92 -29.80
CA GLY A 295 20.77 1.02 -30.27
C GLY A 295 19.82 0.44 -29.21
N PHE A 296 19.96 0.86 -27.95
CA PHE A 296 19.15 0.49 -26.79
C PHE A 296 18.31 1.64 -26.21
N TYR A 297 18.58 2.91 -26.54
CA TYR A 297 18.01 4.04 -25.80
C TYR A 297 17.34 5.13 -26.66
N ASN A 298 16.20 5.60 -26.18
CA ASN A 298 15.42 6.67 -26.81
C ASN A 298 16.08 8.06 -26.61
N LEU A 299 16.17 8.85 -27.68
CA LEU A 299 16.83 10.17 -27.71
C LEU A 299 16.14 11.23 -26.83
N GLY A 300 14.85 11.06 -26.54
CA GLY A 300 14.05 12.10 -25.87
C GLY A 300 14.44 12.34 -24.41
N TYR A 301 14.85 11.31 -23.67
CA TYR A 301 15.09 11.45 -22.23
C TYR A 301 16.39 12.22 -21.90
N PRO A 302 17.53 11.98 -22.56
CA PRO A 302 18.71 12.85 -22.42
C PRO A 302 18.44 14.33 -22.75
N LEU A 303 17.63 14.59 -23.79
CA LEU A 303 17.25 15.97 -24.14
C LEU A 303 16.41 16.63 -23.04
N LEU A 304 15.42 15.91 -22.48
CA LEU A 304 14.62 16.41 -21.36
C LEU A 304 15.50 16.73 -20.14
N LEU A 305 16.45 15.86 -19.80
CA LEU A 305 17.40 16.11 -18.72
C LEU A 305 18.21 17.37 -18.98
N TRP A 306 18.78 17.51 -20.17
CA TRP A 306 19.56 18.69 -20.54
C TRP A 306 18.76 20.00 -20.43
N LEU A 307 17.48 19.99 -20.87
CA LEU A 307 16.60 21.16 -20.77
C LEU A 307 16.21 21.51 -19.33
N VAL A 308 16.07 20.51 -18.45
CA VAL A 308 15.56 20.71 -17.08
C VAL A 308 16.68 20.98 -16.07
N ARG A 309 17.91 20.50 -16.34
CA ARG A 309 19.09 20.67 -15.46
C ARG A 309 19.32 22.10 -14.97
N PRO A 310 19.21 23.17 -15.80
CA PRO A 310 19.38 24.55 -15.35
C PRO A 310 18.44 24.96 -14.19
N PHE A 311 17.24 24.37 -14.11
CA PHE A 311 16.27 24.66 -13.04
C PHE A 311 16.56 23.90 -11.73
N THR A 312 17.59 23.05 -11.72
CA THR A 312 17.90 22.15 -10.61
C THR A 312 19.36 22.24 -10.18
N HIS A 313 19.97 23.43 -10.33
CA HIS A 313 21.37 23.68 -10.00
C HIS A 313 22.33 22.74 -10.75
N ASP A 314 22.02 22.47 -12.02
CA ASP A 314 22.74 21.57 -12.93
C ASP A 314 22.87 20.11 -12.46
N ASN A 315 22.10 19.72 -11.46
CA ASN A 315 22.08 18.38 -10.91
C ASN A 315 21.15 17.46 -11.75
N PRO A 316 21.69 16.48 -12.51
CA PRO A 316 20.87 15.63 -13.36
C PRO A 316 19.90 14.75 -12.57
N PHE A 317 20.23 14.36 -11.34
CA PHE A 317 19.36 13.54 -10.49
C PHE A 317 18.12 14.33 -10.04
N LEU A 318 18.30 15.59 -9.63
CA LEU A 318 17.19 16.48 -9.29
C LEU A 318 16.34 16.83 -10.52
N ALA A 319 16.97 17.05 -11.67
CA ALA A 319 16.27 17.25 -12.94
C ALA A 319 15.37 16.05 -13.28
N ALA A 320 15.91 14.84 -13.17
CA ALA A 320 15.21 13.60 -13.43
C ALA A 320 14.01 13.39 -12.50
N ARG A 321 14.20 13.67 -11.21
CA ARG A 321 13.12 13.68 -10.21
C ARG A 321 12.00 14.62 -10.62
N LEU A 322 12.33 15.86 -10.98
CA LEU A 322 11.34 16.84 -11.42
C LEU A 322 10.59 16.36 -12.68
N ILE A 323 11.31 15.80 -13.66
CA ILE A 323 10.71 15.23 -14.87
C ILE A 323 9.74 14.11 -14.53
N ALA A 324 10.13 13.16 -13.67
CA ALA A 324 9.29 12.03 -13.30
C ALA A 324 7.99 12.47 -12.59
N LEU A 325 8.10 13.44 -11.67
CA LEU A 325 6.95 14.02 -10.95
C LEU A 325 5.99 14.74 -11.90
N VAL A 326 6.52 15.63 -12.74
CA VAL A 326 5.73 16.39 -13.72
C VAL A 326 5.08 15.43 -14.72
N SER A 327 5.80 14.41 -15.18
CA SER A 327 5.29 13.39 -16.09
C SER A 327 4.16 12.59 -15.47
N GLY A 328 4.22 12.28 -14.18
CA GLY A 328 3.10 11.65 -13.47
C GLY A 328 1.84 12.52 -13.46
N GLY A 329 1.98 13.82 -13.18
CA GLY A 329 0.88 14.78 -13.28
C GLY A 329 0.30 14.88 -14.69
N ILE A 330 1.17 14.92 -15.71
CA ILE A 330 0.76 14.91 -17.12
C ILE A 330 0.02 13.61 -17.45
N LEU A 331 0.50 12.45 -16.98
CA LEU A 331 -0.14 11.16 -17.21
C LEU A 331 -1.56 11.13 -16.62
N ILE A 332 -1.76 11.66 -15.40
CA ILE A 332 -3.09 11.77 -14.79
C ILE A 332 -4.02 12.67 -15.64
N GLY A 333 -3.53 13.84 -16.06
CA GLY A 333 -4.30 14.77 -16.88
C GLY A 333 -4.61 14.22 -18.28
N ALA A 334 -3.63 13.59 -18.92
CA ALA A 334 -3.78 12.92 -20.21
C ALA A 334 -4.74 11.72 -20.10
N GLY A 335 -4.67 10.94 -19.02
CA GLY A 335 -5.59 9.86 -18.73
C GLY A 335 -7.03 10.34 -18.56
N TYR A 336 -7.24 11.46 -17.85
CA TYR A 336 -8.55 12.11 -17.79
C TYR A 336 -9.03 12.53 -19.18
N TRP A 337 -8.18 13.19 -19.97
CA TRP A 337 -8.55 13.68 -21.30
C TRP A 337 -8.87 12.52 -22.26
N LEU A 338 -8.06 11.47 -22.24
CA LEU A 338 -8.32 10.23 -22.96
C LEU A 338 -9.67 9.64 -22.56
N ALA A 339 -9.94 9.52 -21.25
CA ALA A 339 -11.21 9.03 -20.74
C ALA A 339 -12.39 9.93 -21.15
N ARG A 340 -12.20 11.26 -21.28
CA ARG A 340 -13.23 12.19 -21.77
C ARG A 340 -13.56 12.01 -23.25
N CYS A 341 -12.66 11.42 -24.04
CA CYS A 341 -12.92 11.09 -25.44
C CYS A 341 -13.84 9.86 -25.58
N LEU A 342 -13.89 8.99 -24.56
CA LEU A 342 -14.61 7.71 -24.62
C LEU A 342 -15.83 7.65 -23.68
N LEU A 343 -15.81 8.41 -22.58
CA LEU A 343 -16.78 8.33 -21.49
C LEU A 343 -17.39 9.70 -21.19
N ALA A 344 -18.51 9.72 -20.45
CA ALA A 344 -19.12 10.94 -19.91
C ALA A 344 -18.20 11.63 -18.86
N PRO A 345 -18.41 12.92 -18.52
CA PRO A 345 -17.53 13.65 -17.59
C PRO A 345 -17.30 12.95 -16.25
N ALA A 346 -18.38 12.42 -15.69
CA ALA A 346 -18.39 11.74 -14.39
C ALA A 346 -17.42 10.54 -14.34
N PRO A 347 -17.58 9.47 -15.15
CA PRO A 347 -16.65 8.33 -15.13
C PRO A 347 -15.23 8.69 -15.56
N SER A 348 -15.01 9.73 -16.37
CA SER A 348 -13.66 10.19 -16.70
C SER A 348 -12.90 10.73 -15.49
N LEU A 349 -13.58 11.44 -14.57
CA LEU A 349 -12.95 11.91 -13.33
C LEU A 349 -12.55 10.74 -12.42
N LEU A 350 -13.41 9.70 -12.35
CA LEU A 350 -13.07 8.46 -11.61
C LEU A 350 -11.83 7.78 -12.21
N ALA A 351 -11.73 7.69 -13.54
CA ALA A 351 -10.56 7.13 -14.20
C ALA A 351 -9.27 7.88 -13.83
N ALA A 352 -9.33 9.22 -13.76
CA ALA A 352 -8.21 10.04 -13.30
C ALA A 352 -7.85 9.75 -11.83
N GLY A 353 -8.86 9.60 -10.96
CA GLY A 353 -8.67 9.20 -9.57
C GLY A 353 -8.01 7.83 -9.41
N PHE A 354 -8.46 6.83 -10.16
CA PHE A 354 -7.83 5.50 -10.16
C PHE A 354 -6.39 5.54 -10.65
N LEU A 355 -6.11 6.34 -11.69
CA LEU A 355 -4.76 6.51 -12.20
C LEU A 355 -3.85 7.18 -11.17
N ALA A 356 -4.35 8.20 -10.46
CA ALA A 356 -3.63 8.88 -9.38
C ALA A 356 -3.35 7.96 -8.18
N LEU A 357 -4.23 7.00 -7.89
CA LEU A 357 -4.05 6.02 -6.80
C LEU A 357 -3.27 4.77 -7.21
N SER A 358 -2.88 4.66 -8.49
CA SER A 358 -2.13 3.50 -8.98
C SER A 358 -0.72 3.47 -8.40
N GLY A 359 -0.39 2.38 -7.71
CA GLY A 359 0.95 2.16 -7.16
C GLY A 359 2.05 2.21 -8.22
N MET A 360 1.76 1.78 -9.45
CA MET A 360 2.69 1.88 -10.57
C MET A 360 2.92 3.34 -10.97
N VAL A 361 1.87 4.15 -11.07
CA VAL A 361 2.04 5.57 -11.41
C VAL A 361 2.84 6.28 -10.33
N THR A 362 2.51 6.05 -9.06
CA THR A 362 3.27 6.58 -7.93
C THR A 362 4.73 6.13 -7.96
N GLN A 363 5.00 4.83 -8.10
CA GLN A 363 6.35 4.28 -8.10
C GLN A 363 7.21 4.88 -9.21
N TYR A 364 6.72 4.87 -10.45
CA TYR A 364 7.47 5.38 -11.59
C TYR A 364 7.58 6.91 -11.63
N SER A 365 6.78 7.62 -10.84
CA SER A 365 6.93 9.06 -10.62
C SER A 365 7.88 9.41 -9.46
N LEU A 366 8.18 8.44 -8.59
CA LEU A 366 9.24 8.56 -7.58
C LEU A 366 10.60 8.17 -8.15
N LEU A 367 10.63 7.17 -9.03
CA LEU A 367 11.83 6.70 -9.72
C LEU A 367 12.21 7.64 -10.89
N ILE A 368 13.49 7.68 -11.23
CA ILE A 368 14.07 8.59 -12.23
C ILE A 368 14.31 7.94 -13.59
N GLY A 369 13.52 6.92 -13.93
CA GLY A 369 13.55 6.23 -15.21
C GLY A 369 12.87 7.03 -16.34
N SER A 370 13.07 6.57 -17.59
CA SER A 370 12.44 7.16 -18.78
C SER A 370 10.98 6.69 -19.00
N ASP A 371 10.53 5.68 -18.24
CA ASP A 371 9.22 5.04 -18.41
C ASP A 371 8.06 6.00 -18.16
N MET A 372 8.14 6.82 -17.12
CA MET A 372 7.09 7.77 -16.77
C MET A 372 6.91 8.89 -17.81
N PRO A 373 7.95 9.62 -18.26
CA PRO A 373 7.80 10.59 -19.36
C PRO A 373 7.34 9.94 -20.66
N PHE A 374 7.78 8.72 -20.96
CA PHE A 374 7.28 7.96 -22.11
C PHE A 374 5.78 7.68 -21.99
N ALA A 375 5.33 7.10 -20.88
CA ALA A 375 3.92 6.78 -20.65
C ALA A 375 3.02 8.03 -20.72
N ALA A 376 3.48 9.14 -20.13
CA ALA A 376 2.77 10.41 -20.14
C ALA A 376 2.57 10.95 -21.57
N LEU A 377 3.67 11.02 -22.35
CA LEU A 377 3.63 11.53 -23.73
C LEU A 377 2.85 10.61 -24.66
N MET A 378 2.99 9.29 -24.53
CA MET A 378 2.21 8.32 -25.32
C MET A 378 0.72 8.43 -25.03
N THR A 379 0.33 8.49 -23.76
CA THR A 379 -1.08 8.65 -23.38
C THR A 379 -1.66 9.98 -23.89
N LEU A 380 -0.88 11.05 -23.81
CA LEU A 380 -1.25 12.36 -24.33
C LEU A 380 -1.40 12.34 -25.85
N ALA A 381 -0.47 11.72 -26.57
CA ALA A 381 -0.53 11.59 -28.01
C ALA A 381 -1.79 10.84 -28.45
N VAL A 382 -2.11 9.71 -27.80
CA VAL A 382 -3.36 8.96 -28.07
C VAL A 382 -4.60 9.83 -27.79
N ALA A 383 -4.62 10.56 -26.67
CA ALA A 383 -5.73 11.45 -26.33
C ALA A 383 -5.94 12.55 -27.39
N VAL A 384 -4.85 13.17 -27.86
CA VAL A 384 -4.88 14.20 -28.92
C VAL A 384 -5.36 13.59 -30.24
N THR A 385 -4.84 12.44 -30.64
CA THR A 385 -5.24 11.77 -31.90
C THR A 385 -6.72 11.43 -31.91
N LEU A 386 -7.24 10.87 -30.80
CA LEU A 386 -8.67 10.57 -30.68
C LEU A 386 -9.52 11.85 -30.71
N ARG A 387 -9.08 12.91 -30.02
CA ARG A 387 -9.79 14.18 -30.02
C ARG A 387 -9.92 14.80 -31.42
N VAL A 388 -8.88 14.70 -32.24
CA VAL A 388 -8.85 15.28 -33.59
C VAL A 388 -9.68 14.46 -34.57
N ASN A 389 -9.68 13.13 -34.47
CA ASN A 389 -10.36 12.27 -35.45
C ASN A 389 -11.71 11.75 -34.95
N THR A 390 -12.69 12.65 -34.87
CA THR A 390 -13.99 12.37 -34.23
C THR A 390 -14.84 11.32 -34.93
N ARG A 391 -14.61 11.06 -36.23
CA ARG A 391 -15.37 10.11 -37.05
C ARG A 391 -15.02 8.64 -36.76
N THR A 392 -13.81 8.36 -36.30
CA THR A 392 -13.35 6.99 -35.95
C THR A 392 -13.94 6.51 -34.61
N HIS A 393 -14.51 7.42 -33.80
CA HIS A 393 -15.18 7.08 -32.54
C HIS A 393 -16.40 6.17 -32.72
N ALA A 394 -17.12 6.27 -33.85
CA ALA A 394 -18.25 5.40 -34.13
C ALA A 394 -17.83 3.93 -34.25
N ALA A 395 -16.68 3.67 -34.89
CA ALA A 395 -16.12 2.34 -35.05
C ALA A 395 -15.56 1.77 -33.72
N LEU A 396 -14.86 2.58 -32.93
CA LEU A 396 -14.37 2.15 -31.61
C LEU A 396 -15.49 1.96 -30.58
N ALA A 397 -16.56 2.76 -30.63
CA ALA A 397 -17.76 2.56 -29.81
C ALA A 397 -18.53 1.29 -30.21
N LEU A 398 -18.53 0.93 -31.50
CA LEU A 398 -19.06 -0.34 -32.02
C LEU A 398 -18.28 -1.55 -31.47
N PHE A 399 -16.94 -1.47 -31.37
CA PHE A 399 -16.14 -2.53 -30.73
C PHE A 399 -16.20 -2.51 -29.18
N GLY A 400 -16.55 -1.37 -28.57
CA GLY A 400 -16.68 -1.18 -27.13
C GLY A 400 -18.08 -1.42 -26.54
N GLY A 401 -19.04 -1.91 -27.35
CA GLY A 401 -20.34 -2.37 -26.86
C GLY A 401 -21.34 -1.26 -26.46
N ARG A 402 -21.25 -0.05 -27.02
CA ARG A 402 -22.30 0.97 -26.85
C ARG A 402 -22.93 1.35 -28.20
N TRP A 403 -24.17 0.92 -28.37
CA TRP A 403 -25.05 1.39 -29.44
C TRP A 403 -25.45 2.85 -29.17
N PRO A 404 -25.33 3.77 -30.13
CA PRO A 404 -25.89 5.10 -30.00
C PRO A 404 -27.38 5.04 -30.33
N GLU A 405 -28.23 4.90 -29.31
CA GLU A 405 -29.60 5.41 -29.43
C GLU A 405 -29.59 6.91 -29.11
N GLN A 406 -30.10 7.67 -30.09
CA GLN A 406 -30.58 9.05 -29.99
C GLN A 406 -29.52 10.17 -30.04
N LEU A 407 -29.10 10.47 -31.27
CA LEU A 407 -28.94 11.85 -31.74
C LEU A 407 -30.04 12.11 -32.78
N SER A 408 -31.15 12.68 -32.32
CA SER A 408 -32.11 13.44 -33.13
C SER A 408 -32.31 14.80 -32.48
#